data_AF-A0A4V3PAN6-F1
#
_entry.id   AF-A0A4V3PAN6-F1
#
_cell.length_a   1.000
_cell.length_b   1.000
_cell.length_c   1.000
_cell.angle_alpha   90.00
_cell.angle_beta   90.00
_cell.angle_gamma   90.00
#
_symmetry.space_group_name_H-M   'P 1'
#
loop_
_entity.id
_entity.type
_entity.pdbx_description
1 polymer ?
#
loop_
_entity_poly.entity_id
_entity_poly.type
_entity_poly.pdbx_seq_one_letter_code
_entity_poly.pdbx_strand_id
1 'polypeptide(L)'
;MKLLWDSAAGLLVVTGGLLGLTLPFGKLATAAGVPAMVWAFVISLGAGGVLLLALLVRGERIRLTAHKLRYFFVTAAVSYAVPNLLMFSAIPHLGAGYTGIMFTLSPVVTLVFSILLGVRRPNLLGVVGIAVGFAGAVMVAVTRGEAGQPAEFFWVAVGLLIPVSLAAGNIYRTVDWPEDTGPIELAVGSHLASATLLLAGILTLFGWQAFAPLGAVPLVVAGQVASASAMFAFFFRLQAVGGPVYLSQIGYVAAAVGLFAGTIFLGEHYQLLTWAGAVIITIGVFITTKAQNQTSLKMRSQAA
;
A
#
# COMPACT_ATOMS: atom_id res chain seq x y z
N MET A 1 -12.48 0.88 19.04
CA MET A 1 -11.55 1.66 18.20
C MET A 1 -10.26 2.09 18.90
N LYS A 2 -10.27 2.62 20.15
CA LYS A 2 -9.04 3.03 20.87
C LYS A 2 -7.96 1.93 20.91
N LEU A 3 -8.34 0.70 21.28
CA LEU A 3 -7.41 -0.44 21.31
C LEU A 3 -6.73 -0.74 19.96
N LEU A 4 -7.43 -0.53 18.84
CA LEU A 4 -6.87 -0.72 17.50
C LEU A 4 -5.96 0.46 17.10
N TRP A 5 -6.41 1.70 17.37
CA TRP A 5 -5.72 2.93 17.02
C TRP A 5 -4.36 3.11 17.70
N ASP A 6 -4.19 2.45 18.86
CA ASP A 6 -2.96 2.46 19.65
C ASP A 6 -2.12 1.18 19.46
N SER A 7 -2.61 0.21 18.67
CA SER A 7 -1.92 -1.04 18.38
C SER A 7 -1.27 -0.99 17.00
N ALA A 8 0.06 -0.83 16.95
CA ALA A 8 0.81 -0.89 15.69
C ALA A 8 0.58 -2.22 14.94
N ALA A 9 0.47 -3.34 15.66
CA ALA A 9 0.14 -4.65 15.08
C ALA A 9 -1.26 -4.69 14.46
N GLY A 10 -2.25 -4.17 15.18
CA GLY A 10 -3.63 -4.12 14.69
C GLY A 10 -3.75 -3.23 13.46
N LEU A 11 -3.09 -2.06 13.48
CA LEU A 11 -3.01 -1.16 12.33
C LEU A 11 -2.35 -1.84 11.12
N LEU A 12 -1.25 -2.58 11.33
CA LEU A 12 -0.57 -3.33 10.27
C LEU A 12 -1.49 -4.36 9.60
N VAL A 13 -2.18 -5.17 10.40
CA VAL A 13 -3.07 -6.22 9.90
C VAL A 13 -4.27 -5.62 9.16
N VAL A 14 -4.89 -4.59 9.71
CA VAL A 14 -6.05 -3.93 9.07
C VAL A 14 -5.65 -3.24 7.77
N THR A 15 -4.59 -2.42 7.79
CA THR A 15 -4.12 -1.73 6.59
C THR A 15 -3.65 -2.71 5.52
N GLY A 16 -2.87 -3.73 5.89
CA GLY A 16 -2.42 -4.75 4.94
C GLY A 16 -3.54 -5.62 4.40
N GLY A 17 -4.54 -5.95 5.22
CA GLY A 17 -5.70 -6.72 4.77
C GLY A 17 -6.56 -5.95 3.76
N LEU A 18 -6.84 -4.68 4.05
CA LEU A 18 -7.57 -3.81 3.11
C LEU A 18 -6.77 -3.54 1.83
N LEU A 19 -5.44 -3.44 1.93
CA LEU A 19 -4.56 -3.38 0.76
C LEU A 19 -4.68 -4.64 -0.09
N GLY A 20 -4.68 -5.83 0.52
CA GLY A 20 -4.86 -7.10 -0.17
C GLY A 20 -6.17 -7.18 -0.97
N LEU A 21 -7.25 -6.56 -0.47
CA LEU A 21 -8.54 -6.48 -1.19
C LEU A 21 -8.51 -5.57 -2.43
N THR A 22 -7.54 -4.67 -2.54
CA THR A 22 -7.41 -3.80 -3.74
C THR A 22 -7.05 -4.60 -4.99
N LEU A 23 -6.34 -5.72 -4.83
CA LEU A 23 -5.92 -6.58 -5.95
C LEU A 23 -7.11 -7.22 -6.69
N PRO A 24 -8.05 -7.94 -6.04
CA PRO A 24 -9.21 -8.52 -6.72
C PRO A 24 -10.13 -7.44 -7.31
N PHE A 25 -10.33 -6.31 -6.64
CA PHE A 25 -11.12 -5.20 -7.21
C PHE A 25 -10.46 -4.62 -8.47
N GLY A 26 -9.14 -4.46 -8.47
CA GLY A 26 -8.38 -4.05 -9.65
C GLY A 26 -8.47 -5.04 -10.81
N LYS A 27 -8.43 -6.35 -10.53
CA LYS A 27 -8.62 -7.40 -11.55
C LYS A 27 -10.02 -7.33 -12.18
N LEU A 28 -11.07 -7.17 -11.36
CA LEU A 28 -12.44 -7.02 -11.87
C LEU A 28 -12.62 -5.75 -12.72
N ALA A 29 -12.04 -4.63 -12.28
CA ALA A 29 -12.11 -3.37 -13.02
C ALA A 29 -11.37 -3.42 -14.35
N THR A 30 -10.15 -3.97 -14.36
CA THR A 30 -9.36 -4.13 -15.59
C THR A 30 -10.00 -5.11 -16.57
N ALA A 31 -10.62 -6.20 -16.08
CA ALA A 31 -11.41 -7.11 -16.91
C ALA A 31 -12.62 -6.42 -17.59
N ALA A 32 -13.18 -5.38 -16.96
CA ALA A 32 -14.24 -4.54 -17.54
C ALA A 32 -13.70 -3.42 -18.46
N GLY A 33 -12.40 -3.39 -18.75
CA GLY A 33 -11.78 -2.40 -19.62
C GLY A 33 -11.50 -1.05 -18.96
N VAL A 34 -11.58 -0.94 -17.63
CA VAL A 34 -11.24 0.30 -16.91
C VAL A 34 -9.73 0.55 -17.01
N PRO A 35 -9.27 1.71 -17.54
CA PRO A 35 -7.86 2.03 -17.61
C PRO A 35 -7.20 2.09 -16.22
N ALA A 36 -5.95 1.63 -16.12
CA ALA A 36 -5.15 1.65 -14.90
C ALA A 36 -5.14 3.03 -14.20
N MET A 37 -4.97 4.10 -14.97
CA MET A 37 -4.96 5.48 -14.46
C MET A 37 -6.30 5.92 -13.89
N VAL A 38 -7.40 5.53 -14.55
CA VAL A 38 -8.78 5.79 -14.08
C VAL A 38 -9.06 5.02 -12.80
N TRP A 39 -8.61 3.77 -12.70
CA TRP A 39 -8.77 2.99 -11.48
C TRP A 39 -7.97 3.55 -10.30
N ALA A 40 -6.73 3.98 -10.54
CA ALA A 40 -5.93 4.70 -9.54
C ALA A 40 -6.62 6.01 -9.10
N PHE A 41 -7.26 6.72 -10.03
CA PHE A 41 -8.03 7.92 -9.73
C PHE A 41 -9.24 7.62 -8.83
N VAL A 42 -9.99 6.54 -9.09
CA VAL A 42 -11.11 6.10 -8.24
C VAL A 42 -10.66 5.86 -6.81
N ILE A 43 -9.52 5.19 -6.62
CA ILE A 43 -8.94 4.92 -5.29
C ILE A 43 -8.62 6.24 -4.58
N SER A 44 -7.89 7.14 -5.24
CA SER A 44 -7.46 8.40 -4.64
C SER A 44 -8.60 9.38 -4.40
N LEU A 45 -9.50 9.58 -5.36
CA LEU A 45 -10.66 10.45 -5.20
C LEU A 45 -11.61 9.89 -4.13
N GLY A 46 -11.84 8.58 -4.14
CA GLY A 46 -12.70 7.91 -3.16
C GLY A 46 -12.18 8.08 -1.73
N ALA A 47 -10.92 7.68 -1.48
CA ALA A 47 -10.32 7.80 -0.16
C ALA A 47 -10.24 9.26 0.31
N GLY A 48 -9.72 10.15 -0.54
CA GLY A 48 -9.59 11.57 -0.21
C GLY A 48 -10.96 12.24 0.04
N GLY A 49 -11.95 11.96 -0.80
CA GLY A 49 -13.29 12.53 -0.70
C GLY A 49 -14.07 12.04 0.52
N VAL A 50 -14.10 10.73 0.78
CA VAL A 50 -14.80 10.17 1.95
C VAL A 50 -14.17 10.66 3.25
N LEU A 51 -12.84 10.67 3.33
CA LEU A 51 -12.14 11.17 4.52
C LEU A 51 -12.31 12.68 4.70
N LEU A 52 -12.34 13.47 3.61
CA LEU A 52 -12.63 14.90 3.68
C LEU A 52 -14.05 15.14 4.22
N LEU A 53 -15.05 14.43 3.69
CA LEU A 53 -16.43 14.53 4.18
C LEU A 53 -16.51 14.19 5.67
N ALA A 54 -15.80 13.16 6.12
CA ALA A 54 -15.75 12.80 7.53
C ALA A 54 -15.15 13.92 8.41
N LEU A 55 -14.11 14.62 7.94
CA LEU A 55 -13.54 15.78 8.65
C LEU A 55 -14.53 16.95 8.69
N LEU A 56 -15.16 17.29 7.56
CA LEU A 56 -16.09 18.40 7.46
C LEU A 56 -17.33 18.20 8.34
N VAL A 57 -17.87 16.98 8.41
CA VAL A 57 -18.99 16.62 9.31
C VAL A 57 -18.60 16.76 10.79
N ARG A 58 -17.32 16.60 11.13
CA ARG A 58 -16.79 16.82 12.49
C ARG A 58 -16.47 18.29 12.79
N GLY A 59 -16.68 19.19 11.83
CA GLY A 59 -16.30 20.61 11.94
C GLY A 59 -14.80 20.86 11.82
N GLU A 60 -14.02 19.86 11.44
CA GLU A 60 -12.58 19.97 11.24
C GLU A 60 -12.30 20.59 9.87
N ARG A 61 -11.34 21.53 9.80
CA ARG A 61 -10.94 22.21 8.56
C ARG A 61 -9.46 22.00 8.32
N ILE A 62 -9.12 21.67 7.07
CA ILE A 62 -7.73 21.56 6.62
C ILE A 62 -7.19 22.96 6.35
N ARG A 63 -6.17 23.37 7.10
CA ARG A 63 -5.45 24.63 6.85
C ARG A 63 -4.32 24.37 5.87
N LEU A 64 -4.42 24.95 4.68
CA LEU A 64 -3.40 24.81 3.65
C LEU A 64 -2.24 25.78 3.92
N THR A 65 -1.03 25.24 3.91
CA THR A 65 0.24 26.00 3.92
C THR A 65 1.07 25.56 2.73
N ALA A 66 2.05 26.37 2.32
CA ALA A 66 2.96 26.01 1.23
C ALA A 66 3.67 24.67 1.49
N HIS A 67 4.09 24.43 2.74
CA HIS A 67 4.70 23.18 3.16
C HIS A 67 3.75 21.99 3.03
N LYS A 68 2.49 22.11 3.51
CA LYS A 68 1.47 21.05 3.37
C LYS A 68 1.13 20.76 1.91
N LEU A 69 1.00 21.80 1.08
CA LEU A 69 0.75 21.63 -0.36
C LEU A 69 1.88 20.87 -1.04
N ARG A 70 3.15 21.27 -0.80
CA ARG A 70 4.31 20.53 -1.28
C ARG A 70 4.27 19.07 -0.82
N TYR A 71 4.04 18.84 0.47
CA TYR A 71 3.96 17.50 1.04
C TYR A 71 2.88 16.66 0.38
N PHE A 72 1.68 17.21 0.18
CA PHE A 72 0.57 16.51 -0.46
C PHE A 72 0.90 16.11 -1.89
N PHE A 73 1.48 17.00 -2.71
CA PHE A 73 1.79 16.70 -4.11
C PHE A 73 2.98 15.75 -4.27
N VAL A 74 4.02 15.90 -3.45
CA VAL A 74 5.16 14.95 -3.47
C VAL A 74 4.68 13.57 -3.02
N THR A 75 3.97 13.51 -1.88
CA THR A 75 3.37 12.26 -1.38
C THR A 75 2.43 11.63 -2.40
N ALA A 76 1.57 12.43 -3.02
CA ALA A 76 0.66 12.00 -4.08
C ALA A 76 1.39 11.30 -5.23
N ALA A 77 2.47 11.90 -5.73
CA ALA A 77 3.24 11.34 -6.82
C ALA A 77 3.90 10.01 -6.41
N VAL A 78 4.72 10.03 -5.35
CA VAL A 78 5.60 8.89 -5.01
C VAL A 78 4.87 7.75 -4.28
N SER A 79 3.76 8.04 -3.62
CA SER A 79 3.06 7.08 -2.75
C SER A 79 1.79 6.52 -3.36
N TYR A 80 1.17 7.24 -4.30
CA TYR A 80 -0.14 6.88 -4.84
C TYR A 80 -0.15 6.84 -6.37
N ALA A 81 0.02 7.97 -7.04
CA ALA A 81 -0.14 8.06 -8.49
C ALA A 81 0.85 7.13 -9.23
N VAL A 82 2.16 7.32 -9.01
CA VAL A 82 3.19 6.49 -9.67
C VAL A 82 3.10 5.02 -9.29
N PRO A 83 3.09 4.61 -8.01
CA PRO A 83 3.07 3.19 -7.67
C PRO A 83 1.77 2.50 -8.10
N ASN A 84 0.61 3.16 -8.04
CA ASN A 84 -0.63 2.56 -8.56
C ASN A 84 -0.59 2.43 -10.08
N LEU A 85 -0.05 3.42 -10.81
CA LEU A 85 0.12 3.31 -12.26
C LEU A 85 1.04 2.16 -12.63
N LEU A 86 2.21 2.04 -11.98
CA LEU A 86 3.12 0.92 -12.18
C LEU A 86 2.43 -0.42 -11.90
N MET A 87 1.72 -0.51 -10.77
CA MET A 87 0.99 -1.72 -10.38
C MET A 87 -0.08 -2.11 -11.40
N PHE A 88 -1.04 -1.21 -11.69
CA PHE A 88 -2.15 -1.54 -12.57
C PHE A 88 -1.75 -1.66 -14.05
N SER A 89 -0.62 -1.07 -14.46
CA SER A 89 -0.05 -1.30 -15.79
C SER A 89 0.69 -2.64 -15.87
N ALA A 90 1.32 -3.09 -14.79
CA ALA A 90 2.02 -4.38 -14.76
C ALA A 90 1.07 -5.58 -14.65
N ILE A 91 -0.09 -5.42 -13.98
CA ILE A 91 -1.05 -6.51 -13.74
C ILE A 91 -1.47 -7.25 -15.04
N PRO A 92 -1.83 -6.58 -16.15
CA PRO A 92 -2.19 -7.27 -17.39
C PRO A 92 -1.07 -8.11 -18.02
N HIS A 93 0.20 -7.81 -17.74
CA HIS A 93 1.36 -8.45 -18.37
C HIS A 93 2.05 -9.48 -17.46
N LEU A 94 2.03 -9.25 -16.15
CA LEU A 94 2.66 -10.11 -15.14
C LEU A 94 1.65 -10.96 -14.37
N GLY A 95 0.37 -10.60 -14.43
CA GLY A 95 -0.66 -11.12 -13.54
C GLY A 95 -0.68 -10.42 -12.17
N ALA A 96 -1.85 -10.47 -11.52
CA ALA A 96 -2.06 -9.87 -10.20
C ALA A 96 -1.24 -10.56 -9.10
N GLY A 97 -1.04 -11.87 -9.20
CA GLY A 97 -0.23 -12.64 -8.24
C GLY A 97 1.23 -12.20 -8.24
N TYR A 98 1.87 -12.21 -9.41
CA TYR A 98 3.27 -11.81 -9.59
C TYR A 98 3.51 -10.34 -9.20
N THR A 99 2.61 -9.44 -9.61
CA THR A 99 2.68 -8.03 -9.21
C THR A 99 2.54 -7.87 -7.68
N GLY A 100 1.67 -8.65 -7.04
CA GLY A 100 1.52 -8.68 -5.58
C GLY A 100 2.78 -9.16 -4.85
N ILE A 101 3.56 -10.07 -5.43
CA ILE A 101 4.86 -10.47 -4.88
C ILE A 101 5.84 -9.29 -4.85
N MET A 102 5.82 -8.41 -5.85
CA MET A 102 6.72 -7.25 -5.86
C MET A 102 6.51 -6.32 -4.65
N PHE A 103 5.31 -6.28 -4.05
CA PHE A 103 5.06 -5.55 -2.80
C PHE A 103 5.85 -6.11 -1.61
N THR A 104 6.19 -7.39 -1.63
CA THR A 104 6.97 -8.03 -0.56
C THR A 104 8.44 -7.59 -0.55
N LEU A 105 8.91 -6.96 -1.63
CA LEU A 105 10.21 -6.31 -1.66
C LEU A 105 10.19 -4.94 -0.95
N SER A 106 9.02 -4.33 -0.76
CA SER A 106 8.88 -3.00 -0.15
C SER A 106 9.54 -2.91 1.24
N PRO A 107 9.39 -3.88 2.16
CA PRO A 107 10.14 -3.91 3.41
C PRO A 107 11.65 -3.93 3.27
N VAL A 108 12.17 -4.71 2.33
CA VAL A 108 13.62 -4.83 2.10
C VAL A 108 14.16 -3.52 1.55
N VAL A 109 13.53 -2.94 0.53
CA VAL A 109 13.96 -1.68 -0.07
C VAL A 109 13.81 -0.52 0.91
N THR A 110 12.71 -0.47 1.68
CA THR A 110 12.49 0.55 2.71
C THR A 110 13.52 0.45 3.84
N LEU A 111 13.92 -0.77 4.22
CA LEU A 111 15.00 -0.98 5.19
C LEU A 111 16.32 -0.42 4.66
N VAL A 112 16.70 -0.76 3.42
CA VAL A 112 17.93 -0.27 2.79
C VAL A 112 17.92 1.26 2.74
N PHE A 113 16.85 1.88 2.27
CA PHE A 113 16.74 3.34 2.21
C PHE A 113 16.78 3.97 3.61
N SER A 114 16.11 3.37 4.60
CA SER A 114 16.17 3.84 5.99
C SER A 114 17.58 3.80 6.58
N ILE A 115 18.38 2.81 6.21
CA ILE A 115 19.79 2.68 6.65
C ILE A 115 20.67 3.71 5.97
N LEU A 116 20.55 3.86 4.63
CA LEU A 116 21.35 4.76 3.81
C LEU A 116 21.08 6.23 4.11
N LEU A 117 19.81 6.58 4.36
CA LEU A 117 19.35 7.96 4.61
C LEU A 117 19.25 8.31 6.09
N GLY A 118 19.60 7.38 7.00
CA GLY A 118 19.66 7.64 8.43
C GLY A 118 18.33 7.91 9.13
N VAL A 119 17.19 7.52 8.55
CA VAL A 119 15.84 7.88 9.04
C VAL A 119 15.48 7.14 10.33
N ARG A 120 15.52 5.81 10.32
CA ARG A 120 15.29 4.96 11.50
C ARG A 120 15.69 3.52 11.22
N ARG A 121 16.63 2.97 11.98
CA ARG A 121 17.07 1.58 11.82
C ARG A 121 16.26 0.67 12.74
N PRO A 122 15.64 -0.43 12.25
CA PRO A 122 15.13 -1.46 13.13
C PRO A 122 16.29 -2.14 13.87
N ASN A 123 16.00 -2.72 15.02
CA ASN A 123 16.96 -3.58 15.71
C ASN A 123 17.19 -4.89 14.93
N LEU A 124 18.19 -5.67 15.35
CA LEU A 124 18.56 -6.93 14.68
C LEU A 124 17.38 -7.90 14.55
N LEU A 125 16.52 -7.99 15.57
CA LEU A 125 15.32 -8.84 15.53
C LEU A 125 14.36 -8.39 14.41
N GLY A 126 14.21 -7.08 14.21
CA GLY A 126 13.41 -6.52 13.13
C GLY A 126 13.99 -6.84 11.76
N VAL A 127 15.31 -6.78 11.60
CA VAL A 127 16.00 -7.18 10.35
C VAL A 127 15.78 -8.67 10.06
N VAL A 128 15.92 -9.53 11.07
CA VAL A 128 15.64 -10.98 10.94
C VAL A 128 14.18 -11.22 10.54
N GLY A 129 13.23 -10.53 11.16
CA GLY A 129 11.82 -10.63 10.80
C GLY A 129 11.52 -10.24 9.34
N ILE A 130 12.18 -9.18 8.85
CA ILE A 130 12.09 -8.77 7.45
C ILE A 130 12.66 -9.84 6.52
N ALA A 131 13.83 -10.40 6.85
CA ALA A 131 14.47 -11.45 6.05
C ALA A 131 13.63 -12.74 6.00
N VAL A 132 13.06 -13.16 7.13
CA VAL A 132 12.14 -14.32 7.19
C VAL A 132 10.88 -14.06 6.36
N GLY A 133 10.28 -12.88 6.51
CA GLY A 133 9.09 -12.51 5.73
C GLY A 133 9.37 -12.49 4.22
N PHE A 134 10.54 -11.98 3.84
CA PHE A 134 11.00 -11.96 2.45
C PHE A 134 11.22 -13.37 1.89
N ALA A 135 11.85 -14.27 2.65
CA ALA A 135 12.03 -15.66 2.24
C ALA A 135 10.69 -16.37 1.99
N GLY A 136 9.71 -16.17 2.88
CA GLY A 136 8.36 -16.70 2.69
C GLY A 136 7.68 -16.13 1.44
N ALA A 137 7.87 -14.85 1.16
CA ALA A 137 7.35 -14.21 -0.05
C ALA A 137 8.00 -14.74 -1.33
N VAL A 138 9.31 -15.00 -1.34
CA VAL A 138 10.00 -15.64 -2.47
C VAL A 138 9.45 -17.06 -2.71
N MET A 139 9.15 -17.82 -1.65
CA MET A 139 8.52 -19.13 -1.79
C MET A 139 7.12 -19.06 -2.41
N VAL A 140 6.29 -18.10 -1.98
CA VAL A 140 4.99 -17.82 -2.63
C VAL A 140 5.17 -17.40 -4.08
N ALA A 141 6.28 -16.73 -4.40
CA ALA A 141 6.55 -16.23 -5.74
C ALA A 141 6.88 -17.31 -6.74
N VAL A 142 7.78 -18.22 -6.37
CA VAL A 142 8.26 -19.29 -7.26
C VAL A 142 7.13 -20.25 -7.64
N THR A 143 6.09 -20.37 -6.81
CA THR A 143 4.93 -21.22 -7.08
C THR A 143 3.82 -20.53 -7.85
N ARG A 144 3.88 -19.19 -8.01
CA ARG A 144 2.94 -18.38 -8.79
C ARG A 144 3.61 -17.96 -10.09
N GLY A 145 3.62 -18.85 -11.06
CA GLY A 145 3.77 -18.51 -12.47
C GLY A 145 2.54 -19.01 -13.20
N GLU A 146 1.85 -18.16 -13.94
CA GLU A 146 0.95 -18.64 -14.99
C GLU A 146 1.80 -19.51 -15.94
N ALA A 147 1.47 -20.79 -16.02
CA ALA A 147 2.14 -21.70 -16.91
C ALA A 147 1.86 -21.26 -18.36
N GLY A 148 2.89 -20.78 -19.06
CA GLY A 148 2.85 -20.68 -20.53
C GLY A 148 3.38 -19.39 -21.17
N GLN A 149 3.68 -18.33 -20.41
CA GLN A 149 4.24 -17.08 -20.96
C GLN A 149 5.41 -16.59 -20.11
N PRO A 150 6.66 -16.56 -20.64
CA PRO A 150 7.78 -15.95 -19.94
C PRO A 150 7.48 -14.47 -19.65
N ALA A 151 7.64 -14.04 -18.39
CA ALA A 151 7.48 -12.64 -18.05
C ALA A 151 8.47 -11.78 -18.87
N GLU A 152 7.96 -10.82 -19.63
CA GLU A 152 8.79 -9.90 -20.39
C GLU A 152 9.68 -9.08 -19.44
N PHE A 153 10.97 -9.01 -19.75
CA PHE A 153 11.97 -8.31 -18.93
C PHE A 153 11.57 -6.87 -18.63
N PHE A 154 10.96 -6.19 -19.60
CA PHE A 154 10.45 -4.83 -19.44
C PHE A 154 9.44 -4.72 -18.30
N TRP A 155 8.43 -5.58 -18.29
CA TRP A 155 7.38 -5.54 -17.26
C TRP A 155 7.90 -5.97 -15.89
N VAL A 156 8.86 -6.90 -15.83
CA VAL A 156 9.57 -7.22 -14.58
C VAL A 156 10.29 -5.98 -14.04
N ALA A 157 11.00 -5.23 -14.89
CA ALA A 157 11.66 -3.99 -14.48
C ALA A 157 10.64 -2.94 -13.97
N VAL A 158 9.51 -2.76 -14.67
CA VAL A 158 8.40 -1.90 -14.22
C VAL A 158 7.85 -2.35 -12.86
N GLY A 159 7.67 -3.66 -12.66
CA GLY A 159 7.22 -4.23 -11.39
C GLY A 159 8.19 -3.97 -10.23
N LEU A 160 9.50 -4.02 -10.49
CA LEU A 160 10.54 -3.71 -9.49
C LEU A 160 10.60 -2.22 -9.13
N LEU A 161 10.07 -1.32 -9.96
CA LEU A 161 9.94 0.09 -9.60
C LEU A 161 8.84 0.33 -8.55
N ILE A 162 7.88 -0.57 -8.40
CA ILE A 162 6.81 -0.48 -7.39
C ILE A 162 7.39 -0.41 -5.96
N PRO A 163 8.15 -1.41 -5.47
CA PRO A 163 8.72 -1.37 -4.12
C PRO A 163 9.69 -0.20 -3.93
N VAL A 164 10.39 0.24 -4.98
CA VAL A 164 11.27 1.42 -4.93
C VAL A 164 10.47 2.71 -4.73
N SER A 165 9.39 2.90 -5.49
CA SER A 165 8.49 4.05 -5.34
C SER A 165 7.83 4.06 -3.94
N LEU A 166 7.36 2.89 -3.49
CA LEU A 166 6.76 2.75 -2.16
C LEU A 166 7.78 3.07 -1.06
N ALA A 167 9.01 2.57 -1.16
CA ALA A 167 10.07 2.87 -0.21
C ALA A 167 10.41 4.36 -0.18
N ALA A 168 10.55 5.00 -1.34
CA ALA A 168 10.77 6.45 -1.44
C ALA A 168 9.63 7.23 -0.75
N GLY A 169 8.38 6.84 -1.00
CA GLY A 169 7.22 7.43 -0.33
C GLY A 169 7.19 7.19 1.18
N ASN A 170 7.52 5.97 1.64
CA ASN A 170 7.60 5.66 3.07
C ASN A 170 8.62 6.57 3.76
N ILE A 171 9.80 6.76 3.15
CA ILE A 171 10.84 7.63 3.69
C ILE A 171 10.40 9.09 3.66
N TYR A 172 9.97 9.59 2.51
CA TYR A 172 9.54 10.98 2.35
C TYR A 172 8.46 11.37 3.37
N ARG A 173 7.43 10.53 3.51
CA ARG A 173 6.35 10.76 4.46
C ARG A 173 6.82 10.81 5.91
N THR A 174 7.88 10.07 6.27
CA THR A 174 8.48 10.14 7.62
C THR A 174 9.28 11.41 7.82
N VAL A 175 10.13 11.79 6.85
CA VAL A 175 11.11 12.87 7.04
C VAL A 175 10.51 14.26 6.87
N ASP A 176 9.54 14.43 5.98
CA ASP A 176 8.91 15.73 5.70
C ASP A 176 7.52 15.83 6.34
N TRP A 177 7.21 14.99 7.35
CA TRP A 177 5.90 14.99 8.01
C TRP A 177 5.59 16.38 8.59
N PRO A 178 4.55 17.09 8.11
CA PRO A 178 4.25 18.44 8.58
C PRO A 178 3.92 18.46 10.09
N GLU A 179 4.54 19.39 10.81
CA GLU A 179 4.26 19.63 12.23
C GLU A 179 2.77 19.90 12.46
N ASP A 180 2.27 19.50 13.63
CA ASP A 180 0.88 19.68 14.07
C ASP A 180 -0.19 19.12 13.10
N THR A 181 0.18 18.18 12.23
CA THR A 181 -0.73 17.66 11.22
C THR A 181 -1.09 16.21 11.48
N GLY A 182 -2.40 15.96 11.61
CA GLY A 182 -2.95 14.66 11.93
C GLY A 182 -2.89 13.67 10.75
N PRO A 183 -2.83 12.34 11.03
CA PRO A 183 -2.82 11.30 10.00
C PRO A 183 -3.94 11.40 8.96
N ILE A 184 -5.17 11.72 9.39
CA ILE A 184 -6.33 11.80 8.50
C ILE A 184 -6.22 13.01 7.57
N GLU A 185 -5.74 14.15 8.06
CA GLU A 185 -5.51 15.34 7.23
C GLU A 185 -4.48 15.05 6.12
N LEU A 186 -3.38 14.36 6.46
CA LEU A 186 -2.38 13.97 5.47
C LEU A 186 -2.93 12.98 4.43
N ALA A 187 -3.78 12.04 4.86
CA ALA A 187 -4.48 11.14 3.96
C ALA A 187 -5.36 11.91 2.98
N VAL A 188 -6.21 12.81 3.48
CA VAL A 188 -7.09 13.64 2.64
C VAL A 188 -6.29 14.45 1.63
N GLY A 189 -5.34 15.26 2.10
CA GLY A 189 -4.60 16.17 1.24
C GLY A 189 -3.81 15.44 0.15
N SER A 190 -3.10 14.38 0.52
CA SER A 190 -2.26 13.63 -0.43
C SER A 190 -3.09 12.82 -1.43
N HIS A 191 -4.24 12.26 -1.02
CA HIS A 191 -5.13 11.55 -1.95
C HIS A 191 -5.86 12.50 -2.90
N LEU A 192 -6.32 13.65 -2.44
CA LEU A 192 -6.93 14.65 -3.32
C LEU A 192 -5.89 15.22 -4.29
N ALA A 193 -4.66 15.49 -3.86
CA ALA A 193 -3.57 15.87 -4.76
C ALA A 193 -3.29 14.77 -5.79
N SER A 194 -3.29 13.49 -5.39
CA SER A 194 -3.14 12.36 -6.33
C SER A 194 -4.30 12.28 -7.32
N ALA A 195 -5.54 12.48 -6.88
CA ALA A 195 -6.71 12.53 -7.75
C ALA A 195 -6.60 13.69 -8.76
N THR A 196 -6.11 14.86 -8.35
CA THR A 196 -5.86 15.99 -9.25
C THR A 196 -4.82 15.66 -10.31
N LEU A 197 -3.67 15.09 -9.92
CA LEU A 197 -2.61 14.70 -10.87
C LEU A 197 -3.11 13.65 -11.87
N LEU A 198 -3.83 12.64 -11.37
CA LEU A 198 -4.37 11.57 -12.20
C LEU A 198 -5.47 12.09 -13.13
N LEU A 199 -6.37 12.96 -12.66
CA LEU A 199 -7.40 13.57 -13.51
C LEU A 199 -6.76 14.38 -14.64
N ALA A 200 -5.75 15.19 -14.33
CA ALA A 200 -5.01 15.94 -15.35
C ALA A 200 -4.40 15.01 -16.40
N GLY A 201 -3.76 13.91 -15.97
CA GLY A 201 -3.21 12.89 -16.88
C GLY A 201 -4.29 12.17 -17.70
N ILE A 202 -5.45 11.87 -17.11
CA ILE A 202 -6.55 11.19 -17.80
C ILE A 202 -7.10 12.10 -18.91
N LEU A 203 -7.39 13.36 -18.60
CA LEU A 203 -7.96 14.29 -19.55
C LEU A 203 -7.01 14.61 -20.71
N THR A 204 -5.70 14.64 -20.46
CA THR A 204 -4.70 14.90 -21.52
C THR A 204 -4.43 13.70 -22.41
N LEU A 205 -4.42 12.48 -21.85
CA LEU A 205 -4.03 11.27 -22.58
C LEU A 205 -5.21 10.49 -23.19
N PHE A 206 -6.36 10.50 -22.52
CA PHE A 206 -7.49 9.63 -22.85
C PHE A 206 -8.82 10.38 -23.03
N GLY A 207 -8.93 11.61 -22.52
CA GLY A 207 -10.17 12.39 -22.51
C GLY A 207 -11.22 11.86 -21.54
N TRP A 208 -12.42 12.46 -21.58
CA TRP A 208 -13.52 12.13 -20.66
C TRP A 208 -14.10 10.72 -20.88
N GLN A 209 -13.97 10.18 -22.09
CA GLN A 209 -14.48 8.85 -22.44
C GLN A 209 -13.79 7.73 -21.64
N ALA A 210 -12.59 7.98 -21.10
CA ALA A 210 -11.86 7.03 -20.27
C ALA A 210 -12.64 6.57 -19.02
N PHE A 211 -13.60 7.36 -18.54
CA PHE A 211 -14.43 7.02 -17.39
C PHE A 211 -15.64 6.13 -17.74
N ALA A 212 -16.01 6.00 -19.01
CA ALA A 212 -17.20 5.26 -19.43
C ALA A 212 -17.24 3.79 -18.92
N PRO A 213 -16.13 3.02 -18.92
CA PRO A 213 -16.13 1.65 -18.44
C PRO A 213 -16.49 1.50 -16.95
N LEU A 214 -16.38 2.55 -16.13
CA LEU A 214 -16.78 2.50 -14.71
C LEU A 214 -18.27 2.18 -14.54
N GLY A 215 -19.11 2.54 -15.52
CA GLY A 215 -20.54 2.24 -15.52
C GLY A 215 -20.87 0.74 -15.54
N ALA A 216 -19.93 -0.10 -15.98
CA ALA A 216 -20.09 -1.56 -16.00
C ALA A 216 -19.81 -2.21 -14.63
N VAL A 217 -19.13 -1.52 -13.70
CA VAL A 217 -18.66 -2.08 -12.43
C VAL A 217 -18.98 -1.21 -11.19
N PRO A 218 -20.20 -0.66 -11.04
CA PRO A 218 -20.50 0.32 -9.99
C PRO A 218 -20.34 -0.23 -8.56
N LEU A 219 -20.67 -1.50 -8.33
CA LEU A 219 -20.49 -2.15 -7.02
C LEU A 219 -19.02 -2.37 -6.67
N VAL A 220 -18.18 -2.67 -7.68
CA VAL A 220 -16.72 -2.82 -7.49
C VAL A 220 -16.11 -1.47 -7.16
N VAL A 221 -16.54 -0.40 -7.84
CA VAL A 221 -16.15 0.99 -7.53
C VAL A 221 -16.52 1.32 -6.08
N ALA A 222 -17.76 1.10 -5.67
CA ALA A 222 -18.21 1.37 -4.30
C ALA A 222 -17.40 0.59 -3.25
N GLY A 223 -17.17 -0.71 -3.50
CA GLY A 223 -16.37 -1.56 -2.64
C GLY A 223 -14.91 -1.10 -2.54
N GLN A 224 -14.29 -0.71 -3.65
CA GLN A 224 -12.94 -0.18 -3.69
C GLN A 224 -12.83 1.15 -2.94
N VAL A 225 -13.79 2.06 -3.12
CA VAL A 225 -13.83 3.35 -2.41
C VAL A 225 -13.97 3.13 -0.91
N ALA A 226 -14.87 2.24 -0.48
CA ALA A 226 -15.04 1.91 0.94
C ALA A 226 -13.77 1.29 1.53
N SER A 227 -13.18 0.31 0.84
CA SER A 227 -11.95 -0.36 1.27
C SER A 227 -10.77 0.61 1.36
N ALA A 228 -10.55 1.42 0.31
CA ALA A 228 -9.46 2.40 0.27
C ALA A 228 -9.61 3.46 1.37
N SER A 229 -10.83 3.99 1.56
CA SER A 229 -11.11 4.99 2.61
C SER A 229 -10.79 4.43 3.99
N ALA A 230 -11.24 3.21 4.28
CA ALA A 230 -10.91 2.53 5.54
C ALA A 230 -9.40 2.28 5.67
N MET A 231 -8.74 1.82 4.61
CA MET A 231 -7.31 1.51 4.61
C MET A 231 -6.47 2.76 4.94
N PHE A 232 -6.75 3.86 4.25
CA PHE A 232 -5.97 5.08 4.37
C PHE A 232 -6.26 5.86 5.66
N ALA A 233 -7.40 5.64 6.31
CA ALA A 233 -7.64 6.11 7.66
C ALA A 233 -6.62 5.53 8.66
N PHE A 234 -6.23 4.27 8.50
CA PHE A 234 -5.25 3.60 9.37
C PHE A 234 -3.80 3.76 8.87
N PHE A 235 -3.59 3.89 7.57
CA PHE A 235 -2.27 3.93 6.94
C PHE A 235 -1.33 4.99 7.51
N PHE A 236 -1.77 6.25 7.58
CA PHE A 236 -0.93 7.33 8.13
C PHE A 236 -0.77 7.18 9.65
N ARG A 237 -1.75 6.61 10.35
CA ARG A 237 -1.61 6.33 11.78
C ARG A 237 -0.54 5.26 12.00
N LEU A 238 -0.53 4.19 11.20
CA LEU A 238 0.49 3.15 11.20
C LEU A 238 1.87 3.74 10.92
N GLN A 239 1.98 4.62 9.93
CA GLN A 239 3.22 5.33 9.62
C GLN A 239 3.72 6.14 10.82
N ALA A 240 2.84 6.90 11.45
CA ALA A 240 3.18 7.76 12.59
C ALA A 240 3.70 6.95 13.80
N VAL A 241 3.09 5.80 14.10
CA VAL A 241 3.47 4.99 15.28
C VAL A 241 4.58 3.97 14.99
N GLY A 242 4.63 3.43 13.77
CA GLY A 242 5.54 2.35 13.39
C GLY A 242 6.78 2.81 12.63
N GLY A 243 6.73 3.98 12.00
CA GLY A 243 7.76 4.45 11.08
C GLY A 243 7.76 3.70 9.73
N PRO A 244 8.70 4.06 8.84
CA PRO A 244 8.64 3.69 7.43
C PRO A 244 8.83 2.19 7.20
N VAL A 245 9.79 1.58 7.92
CA VAL A 245 10.09 0.15 7.76
C VAL A 245 8.95 -0.72 8.28
N TYR A 246 8.33 -0.36 9.40
CA TYR A 246 7.21 -1.15 9.90
C TYR A 246 5.96 -1.00 9.03
N LEU A 247 5.66 0.23 8.56
CA LEU A 247 4.58 0.45 7.60
C LEU A 247 4.75 -0.43 6.35
N SER A 248 5.95 -0.48 5.79
CA SER A 248 6.18 -1.22 4.53
C SER A 248 5.80 -2.71 4.60
N GLN A 249 5.68 -3.29 5.81
CA GLN A 249 5.25 -4.67 6.03
C GLN A 249 3.78 -4.92 5.68
N ILE A 250 2.98 -3.89 5.44
CA ILE A 250 1.61 -4.08 4.92
C ILE A 250 1.62 -4.90 3.63
N GLY A 251 2.70 -4.87 2.83
CA GLY A 251 2.85 -5.68 1.63
C GLY A 251 2.87 -7.18 1.91
N TYR A 252 3.47 -7.62 3.02
CA TYR A 252 3.46 -9.02 3.45
C TYR A 252 2.06 -9.50 3.79
N VAL A 253 1.32 -8.70 4.57
CA VAL A 253 -0.08 -9.00 4.92
C VAL A 253 -0.97 -8.97 3.68
N ALA A 254 -0.79 -7.99 2.80
CA ALA A 254 -1.56 -7.87 1.55
C ALA A 254 -1.33 -9.07 0.63
N ALA A 255 -0.10 -9.56 0.51
CA ALA A 255 0.21 -10.76 -0.27
C ALA A 255 -0.52 -12.01 0.29
N ALA A 256 -0.54 -12.17 1.61
CA ALA A 256 -1.27 -13.26 2.26
C ALA A 256 -2.78 -13.12 2.04
N VAL A 257 -3.36 -11.95 2.26
CA VAL A 257 -4.80 -11.73 2.05
C VAL A 257 -5.18 -11.88 0.58
N GLY A 258 -4.35 -11.44 -0.35
CA GLY A 258 -4.53 -11.66 -1.79
C GLY A 258 -4.54 -13.15 -2.15
N LEU A 259 -3.71 -13.99 -1.50
CA LEU A 259 -3.74 -15.45 -1.65
C LEU A 259 -5.07 -16.05 -1.23
N PHE A 260 -5.55 -15.71 -0.04
CA PHE A 260 -6.84 -16.18 0.46
C PHE A 260 -7.99 -15.70 -0.42
N ALA A 261 -7.98 -14.42 -0.79
CA ALA A 261 -9.03 -13.83 -1.61
C ALA A 261 -9.08 -14.46 -3.02
N GLY A 262 -7.91 -14.69 -3.63
CA GLY A 262 -7.81 -15.39 -4.91
C GLY A 262 -8.34 -16.81 -4.84
N THR A 263 -7.99 -17.54 -3.77
CA THR A 263 -8.47 -18.93 -3.59
C THR A 263 -9.98 -19.00 -3.39
N ILE A 264 -10.52 -18.18 -2.47
CA ILE A 264 -11.91 -18.28 -2.02
C ILE A 264 -12.87 -17.62 -3.02
N PHE A 265 -12.53 -16.42 -3.52
CA PHE A 265 -13.45 -15.62 -4.32
C PHE A 265 -13.19 -15.70 -5.82
N LEU A 266 -11.96 -16.01 -6.24
CA LEU A 266 -11.59 -16.08 -7.66
C LEU A 266 -11.41 -17.52 -8.17
N GLY A 267 -11.58 -18.52 -7.29
CA GLY A 267 -11.44 -19.94 -7.65
C GLY A 267 -10.00 -20.35 -8.02
N GLU A 268 -9.00 -19.57 -7.59
CA GLU A 268 -7.59 -19.84 -7.90
C GLU A 268 -7.06 -21.02 -7.07
N HIS A 269 -6.35 -21.96 -7.70
CA HIS A 269 -5.78 -23.12 -7.04
C HIS A 269 -4.26 -22.95 -6.91
N TYR A 270 -3.74 -23.16 -5.69
CA TYR A 270 -2.34 -22.92 -5.37
C TYR A 270 -1.64 -24.17 -4.84
N GLN A 271 -0.36 -24.33 -5.21
CA GLN A 271 0.49 -25.42 -4.70
C GLN A 271 0.71 -25.31 -3.18
N LEU A 272 1.01 -26.44 -2.53
CA LEU A 272 1.28 -26.50 -1.10
C LEU A 272 2.44 -25.59 -0.66
N LEU A 273 3.45 -25.44 -1.52
CA LEU A 273 4.59 -24.55 -1.27
C LEU A 273 4.16 -23.07 -1.13
N THR A 274 3.09 -22.65 -1.82
CA THR A 274 2.51 -21.31 -1.66
C THR A 274 1.96 -21.10 -0.25
N TRP A 275 1.28 -22.11 0.29
CA TRP A 275 0.74 -22.07 1.66
C TRP A 275 1.84 -22.09 2.72
N ALA A 276 2.89 -22.88 2.51
CA ALA A 276 4.09 -22.86 3.36
C ALA A 276 4.75 -21.47 3.38
N GLY A 277 4.89 -20.84 2.20
CA GLY A 277 5.39 -19.48 2.08
C GLY A 277 4.54 -18.45 2.85
N ALA A 278 3.21 -18.55 2.78
CA ALA A 278 2.30 -17.68 3.54
C ALA A 278 2.45 -17.82 5.07
N VAL A 279 2.68 -19.04 5.57
CA VAL A 279 3.01 -19.27 6.99
C VAL A 279 4.32 -18.59 7.37
N ILE A 280 5.36 -18.71 6.54
CA ILE A 280 6.67 -18.09 6.78
C ILE A 280 6.57 -16.55 6.77
N ILE A 281 5.78 -15.98 5.85
CA ILE A 281 5.48 -14.53 5.84
C ILE A 281 4.88 -14.10 7.19
N THR A 282 3.90 -14.87 7.68
CA THR A 282 3.22 -14.59 8.96
C THR A 282 4.20 -14.62 10.13
N ILE A 283 5.13 -15.58 10.15
CA ILE A 283 6.20 -15.66 11.15
C ILE A 283 7.10 -14.43 11.07
N GLY A 284 7.54 -14.01 9.88
CA GLY A 284 8.37 -12.82 9.69
C GLY A 284 7.72 -11.53 10.17
N VAL A 285 6.43 -11.35 9.88
CA VAL A 285 5.61 -10.23 10.39
C VAL A 285 5.52 -10.26 11.91
N PHE A 286 5.30 -11.43 12.52
CA PHE A 286 5.23 -11.57 13.97
C PHE A 286 6.56 -11.22 14.65
N ILE A 287 7.69 -11.70 14.11
CA ILE A 287 9.03 -11.38 14.60
C ILE A 287 9.28 -9.87 14.55
N THR A 288 8.95 -9.22 13.43
CA THR A 288 9.18 -7.78 13.29
C THR A 288 8.26 -6.96 14.19
N THR A 289 7.02 -7.40 14.38
CA THR A 289 6.07 -6.79 15.31
C THR A 289 6.61 -6.85 16.75
N LYS A 290 7.14 -8.00 17.17
CA LYS A 290 7.79 -8.15 18.47
C LYS A 290 8.99 -7.24 18.62
N ALA A 291 9.81 -7.10 17.58
CA ALA A 291 10.95 -6.19 17.54
C ALA A 291 10.57 -4.73 17.73
N GLN A 292 9.45 -4.29 17.14
CA GLN A 292 8.95 -2.92 17.31
C GLN A 292 8.45 -2.65 18.72
N ASN A 293 7.70 -3.60 19.30
CA ASN A 293 7.20 -3.45 20.67
C ASN A 293 8.35 -3.35 21.69
N GLN A 294 9.43 -4.12 21.51
CA GLN A 294 10.63 -4.01 22.36
C GLN A 294 11.29 -2.64 22.28
N THR A 295 11.34 -2.04 21.09
CA THR A 295 11.93 -0.71 20.89
C THR A 295 11.08 0.38 21.55
N SER A 296 9.76 0.29 21.42
CA SER A 296 8.80 1.19 22.09
C SER A 296 8.91 1.12 23.63
N LEU A 297 9.00 -0.09 24.19
CA LEU A 297 9.15 -0.28 25.64
C LEU A 297 10.45 0.32 26.17
N LYS A 298 11.58 0.12 25.47
CA LYS A 298 12.87 0.71 25.85
C LYS A 298 12.84 2.23 25.85
N MET A 299 12.20 2.85 24.85
CA MET A 299 12.06 4.31 24.81
C MET A 299 11.22 4.83 25.98
N ARG A 300 10.13 4.15 26.33
CA ARG A 300 9.29 4.53 27.48
C ARG A 300 10.02 4.41 28.81
N SER A 301 10.82 3.37 29.01
CA SER A 301 11.61 3.22 30.24
C SER A 301 12.75 4.22 30.38
N GLN A 302 13.22 4.82 29.28
CA GLN A 302 14.27 5.85 29.30
C GLN A 302 13.72 7.26 29.51
N ALA A 303 12.42 7.46 29.26
CA ALA A 303 11.74 8.75 29.41
C ALA A 303 11.02 8.90 30.77
N ALA A 304 10.98 7.83 31.57
CA ALA A 304 10.43 7.78 32.92
C ALA A 304 11.56 7.81 33.94
#